data_AF-A0A4R0YZR8-F1
#
_entry.id   AF-A0A4R0YZR8-F1
#
_cell.length_a   1.000
_cell.length_b   1.000
_cell.length_c   1.000
_cell.angle_alpha   90.00
_cell.angle_beta   90.00
_cell.angle_gamma   90.00
#
_symmetry.space_group_name_H-M   'P 1'
#
loop_
_entity.id
_entity.type
_entity.pdbx_description
1 polymer ?
#
loop_
_entity_poly.entity_id
_entity_poly.type
_entity_poly.pdbx_seq_one_letter_code
_entity_poly.pdbx_strand_id
1 'polypeptide(L)'
;MKKSLRAGLLLVLLCPVCAMAQSAFDGTWKVDMSKVQMSKKPDVVVLQNGKYECKTCVPAIDIKADGQDQMVTGHPYFDTMAIQVVDDHTVKETDKKGGKVVVTATTKVSADGKTAHVDFTDSSNTNSAPVTGSGDMKQVAKGPTGSHALSGSWVMANMDNISENGILFTYKNAGGMLSMTTPTGQSYEVKTDGTEAPFKGDPGITSVMVKQMGKSTIVETDKRDGKVIAVIKSTVSADGKSMDVTYDNKLQDRTMSYVAVKQ
;
A
#
# COMPACT_ATOMS: atom_id res chain seq x y z
N MET A 1 66.65 13.47 -53.50
CA MET A 1 66.44 13.79 -52.06
C MET A 1 65.01 13.40 -51.69
N LYS A 2 64.84 12.28 -50.98
CA LYS A 2 63.53 11.75 -50.54
C LYS A 2 63.19 12.37 -49.18
N LYS A 3 62.02 13.01 -49.03
CA LYS A 3 61.44 13.34 -47.72
C LYS A 3 60.14 12.57 -47.56
N SER A 4 60.23 11.50 -46.79
CA SER A 4 59.12 10.73 -46.23
C SER A 4 58.58 11.46 -45.00
N LEU A 5 57.32 11.91 -45.01
CA LEU A 5 56.59 12.31 -43.82
C LEU A 5 55.73 11.12 -43.37
N ARG A 6 56.06 10.57 -42.20
CA ARG A 6 55.32 9.46 -41.55
C ARG A 6 54.04 10.03 -40.94
N ALA A 7 52.88 9.59 -41.42
CA ALA A 7 51.61 9.78 -40.72
C ALA A 7 51.53 8.79 -39.56
N GLY A 8 51.53 9.31 -38.32
CA GLY A 8 51.30 8.51 -37.12
C GLY A 8 49.82 8.18 -36.97
N LEU A 9 49.47 6.90 -37.02
CA LEU A 9 48.14 6.39 -36.74
C LEU A 9 47.97 6.29 -35.21
N LEU A 10 47.21 7.20 -34.61
CA LEU A 10 46.74 7.07 -33.22
C LEU A 10 45.62 6.02 -33.18
N LEU A 11 45.92 4.84 -32.64
CA LEU A 11 44.95 3.79 -32.38
C LEU A 11 44.22 4.11 -31.06
N VAL A 12 43.04 4.72 -31.15
CA VAL A 12 42.15 4.90 -29.99
C VAL A 12 41.52 3.55 -29.66
N LEU A 13 41.99 2.93 -28.57
CA LEU A 13 41.35 1.76 -27.96
C LEU A 13 39.96 2.17 -27.44
N LEU A 14 38.92 1.86 -28.22
CA LEU A 14 37.54 1.84 -27.76
C LEU A 14 37.38 0.68 -26.76
N CYS A 15 37.62 0.96 -25.47
CA CYS A 15 37.10 0.08 -24.41
C CYS A 15 35.57 0.10 -24.53
N PRO A 16 34.90 -1.06 -24.73
CA PRO A 16 33.47 -1.12 -24.58
C PRO A 16 33.17 -0.82 -23.13
N VAL A 17 32.68 0.39 -22.85
CA VAL A 17 31.96 0.66 -21.62
C VAL A 17 30.78 -0.31 -21.66
N CYS A 18 30.86 -1.40 -20.90
CA CYS A 18 29.69 -2.23 -20.63
C CYS A 18 28.70 -1.30 -19.92
N ALA A 19 27.79 -0.71 -20.70
CA ALA A 19 26.60 -0.11 -20.15
C ALA A 19 25.86 -1.25 -19.45
N MET A 20 26.08 -1.38 -18.14
CA MET A 20 25.19 -2.16 -17.29
C MET A 20 23.81 -1.63 -17.59
N ALA A 21 22.98 -2.45 -18.25
CA ALA A 21 21.61 -2.04 -18.55
C ALA A 21 20.96 -1.71 -17.20
N GLN A 22 20.65 -0.43 -17.02
CA GLN A 22 19.97 0.04 -15.82
C GLN A 22 18.72 -0.81 -15.62
N SER A 23 18.49 -1.27 -14.39
CA SER A 23 17.36 -2.13 -14.12
C SER A 23 16.08 -1.41 -14.54
N ALA A 24 15.13 -2.13 -15.16
CA ALA A 24 13.86 -1.54 -15.59
C ALA A 24 13.11 -0.88 -14.41
N PHE A 25 13.34 -1.38 -13.21
CA PHE A 25 12.75 -0.92 -11.96
C PHE A 25 13.39 0.35 -11.40
N ASP A 26 14.63 0.68 -11.75
CA ASP A 26 15.32 1.82 -11.16
C ASP A 26 14.55 3.12 -11.42
N GLY A 27 14.38 3.89 -10.34
CA GLY A 27 13.69 5.17 -10.35
C GLY A 27 12.64 5.30 -9.24
N THR A 28 12.07 6.48 -9.15
CA THR A 28 10.92 6.77 -8.30
C THR A 28 9.65 6.58 -9.10
N TRP A 29 8.67 5.93 -8.50
CA TRP A 29 7.40 5.57 -9.09
C TRP A 29 6.28 6.19 -8.28
N LYS A 30 5.30 6.75 -8.97
CA LYS A 30 4.09 7.34 -8.37
C LYS A 30 2.87 6.57 -8.80
N VAL A 31 2.05 6.13 -7.86
CA VAL A 31 0.78 5.46 -8.19
C VAL A 31 -0.15 6.43 -8.92
N ASP A 32 -0.67 6.01 -10.06
CA ASP A 32 -1.73 6.68 -10.80
C ASP A 32 -3.06 6.28 -10.16
N MET A 33 -3.55 7.13 -9.24
CA MET A 33 -4.79 6.87 -8.49
C MET A 33 -6.01 6.67 -9.40
N SER A 34 -6.01 7.24 -10.60
CA SER A 34 -7.10 7.04 -11.58
C SER A 34 -7.15 5.64 -12.18
N LYS A 35 -6.10 4.84 -12.02
CA LYS A 35 -5.95 3.47 -12.54
C LYS A 35 -5.94 2.41 -11.44
N VAL A 36 -6.25 2.79 -10.21
CA VAL A 36 -6.40 1.84 -9.11
C VAL A 36 -7.71 1.06 -9.31
N GLN A 37 -7.61 -0.25 -9.21
CA GLN A 37 -8.74 -1.16 -9.16
C GLN A 37 -8.79 -1.79 -7.77
N MET A 38 -9.76 -1.35 -6.97
CA MET A 38 -9.99 -1.87 -5.63
C MET A 38 -10.60 -3.27 -5.66
N SER A 39 -10.48 -3.99 -4.55
CA SER A 39 -11.11 -5.30 -4.38
C SER A 39 -12.63 -5.19 -4.48
N LYS A 40 -13.25 -6.12 -5.22
CA LYS A 40 -14.71 -6.25 -5.31
C LYS A 40 -15.31 -7.05 -4.15
N LYS A 41 -14.49 -7.62 -3.28
CA LYS A 41 -14.95 -8.32 -2.07
C LYS A 41 -15.46 -7.25 -1.09
N PRO A 42 -16.64 -7.38 -0.49
CA PRO A 42 -17.13 -6.36 0.42
C PRO A 42 -16.50 -6.49 1.81
N ASP A 43 -16.33 -5.38 2.51
CA ASP A 43 -16.22 -5.36 3.97
C ASP A 43 -17.60 -5.40 4.60
N VAL A 44 -17.72 -6.07 5.74
CA VAL A 44 -19.01 -6.23 6.45
C VAL A 44 -18.93 -5.57 7.81
N VAL A 45 -19.65 -4.47 7.95
CA VAL A 45 -19.73 -3.68 9.18
C VAL A 45 -21.15 -3.74 9.72
N VAL A 46 -21.29 -3.87 11.04
CA VAL A 46 -22.58 -3.77 11.74
C VAL A 46 -22.41 -2.80 12.89
N LEU A 47 -23.21 -1.75 12.88
CA LEU A 47 -23.33 -0.79 13.97
C LEU A 47 -24.77 -0.81 14.48
N GLN A 48 -24.99 -1.53 15.57
CA GLN A 48 -26.32 -1.76 16.13
C GLN A 48 -26.23 -1.92 17.65
N ASN A 49 -27.25 -1.47 18.39
CA ASN A 49 -27.34 -1.62 19.84
C ASN A 49 -26.11 -1.07 20.59
N GLY A 50 -25.55 0.06 20.12
CA GLY A 50 -24.37 0.69 20.72
C GLY A 50 -23.04 -0.06 20.49
N LYS A 51 -23.02 -1.04 19.57
CA LYS A 51 -21.87 -1.88 19.27
C LYS A 51 -21.46 -1.77 17.81
N TYR A 52 -20.16 -1.67 17.56
CA TYR A 52 -19.54 -1.71 16.24
C TYR A 52 -18.86 -3.07 16.05
N GLU A 53 -19.17 -3.73 14.95
CA GLU A 53 -18.54 -4.96 14.51
C GLU A 53 -17.99 -4.79 13.10
N CYS A 54 -16.72 -5.12 12.87
CA CYS A 54 -16.17 -5.32 11.54
C CYS A 54 -15.81 -6.80 11.36
N LYS A 55 -16.67 -7.53 10.65
CA LYS A 55 -16.59 -9.00 10.53
C LYS A 55 -15.51 -9.46 9.55
N THR A 56 -15.10 -8.59 8.64
CA THR A 56 -14.08 -8.85 7.61
C THR A 56 -12.71 -8.25 7.95
N CYS A 57 -12.63 -7.46 9.03
CA CYS A 57 -11.36 -6.97 9.57
C CYS A 57 -10.53 -8.15 10.10
N VAL A 58 -9.20 -7.97 10.13
CA VAL A 58 -8.26 -8.99 10.61
C VAL A 58 -7.31 -8.36 11.63
N PRO A 59 -7.47 -8.65 12.94
CA PRO A 59 -8.56 -9.43 13.54
C PRO A 59 -9.94 -8.78 13.37
N ALA A 60 -11.01 -9.58 13.54
CA ALA A 60 -12.37 -9.06 13.56
C ALA A 60 -12.51 -8.06 14.73
N ILE A 61 -13.22 -6.96 14.49
CA ILE A 61 -13.46 -5.92 15.49
C ILE A 61 -14.84 -6.12 16.10
N ASP A 62 -14.90 -5.97 17.42
CA ASP A 62 -16.10 -6.09 18.24
C ASP A 62 -15.91 -5.18 19.46
N ILE A 63 -16.44 -3.95 19.39
CA ILE A 63 -16.28 -2.91 20.41
C ILE A 63 -17.56 -2.11 20.59
N LYS A 64 -17.70 -1.35 21.67
CA LYS A 64 -18.80 -0.36 21.78
C LYS A 64 -18.52 0.86 20.91
N ALA A 65 -19.60 1.48 20.43
CA ALA A 65 -19.57 2.70 19.63
C ALA A 65 -19.91 3.94 20.47
N ASP A 66 -19.22 4.09 21.61
CA ASP A 66 -19.44 5.17 22.59
C ASP A 66 -18.37 6.28 22.54
N GLY A 67 -17.46 6.23 21.56
CA GLY A 67 -16.36 7.16 21.39
C GLY A 67 -15.22 7.00 22.40
N GLN A 68 -15.21 5.93 23.20
CA GLN A 68 -14.12 5.63 24.13
C GLN A 68 -13.14 4.64 23.52
N ASP A 69 -11.86 4.74 23.90
CA ASP A 69 -10.82 3.80 23.47
C ASP A 69 -11.14 2.39 23.99
N GLN A 70 -11.15 1.40 23.09
CA GLN A 70 -11.31 -0.01 23.45
C GLN A 70 -10.15 -0.83 22.90
N MET A 71 -9.70 -1.79 23.71
CA MET A 71 -8.55 -2.63 23.39
C MET A 71 -8.84 -3.49 22.16
N VAL A 72 -7.91 -3.50 21.21
CA VAL A 72 -7.90 -4.40 20.06
C VAL A 72 -6.63 -5.24 20.11
N THR A 73 -6.78 -6.54 20.35
CA THR A 73 -5.64 -7.45 20.53
C THR A 73 -5.22 -8.06 19.20
N GLY A 74 -3.92 -8.06 18.92
CA GLY A 74 -3.33 -8.74 17.77
C GLY A 74 -3.29 -7.91 16.47
N HIS A 75 -3.75 -6.66 16.50
CA HIS A 75 -3.56 -5.74 15.39
C HIS A 75 -2.15 -5.11 15.47
N PRO A 76 -1.33 -5.18 14.40
CA PRO A 76 0.06 -4.68 14.48
C PRO A 76 0.12 -3.15 14.51
N TYR A 77 -0.82 -2.47 13.83
CA TYR A 77 -0.75 -1.03 13.58
C TYR A 77 -1.39 -0.16 14.67
N PHE A 78 -2.23 -0.72 15.55
CA PHE A 78 -2.85 -0.01 16.67
C PHE A 78 -3.19 -0.98 17.81
N ASP A 79 -3.33 -0.46 19.02
CA ASP A 79 -3.66 -1.20 20.24
C ASP A 79 -5.08 -0.92 20.72
N THR A 80 -5.62 0.26 20.39
CA THR A 80 -7.01 0.62 20.72
C THR A 80 -7.72 1.28 19.56
N MET A 81 -9.03 1.11 19.52
CA MET A 81 -9.94 1.74 18.56
C MET A 81 -11.11 2.36 19.32
N ALA A 82 -11.54 3.55 18.90
CA ALA A 82 -12.73 4.23 19.38
C ALA A 82 -13.64 4.55 18.20
N ILE A 83 -14.91 4.14 18.28
CA ILE A 83 -15.93 4.49 17.30
C ILE A 83 -16.95 5.41 17.98
N GLN A 84 -17.10 6.61 17.45
CA GLN A 84 -18.10 7.58 17.91
C GLN A 84 -19.20 7.73 16.86
N VAL A 85 -20.44 7.46 17.25
CA VAL A 85 -21.62 7.82 16.44
C VAL A 85 -21.87 9.32 16.57
N VAL A 86 -21.81 10.04 15.46
CA VAL A 86 -22.05 11.50 15.42
C VAL A 86 -23.52 11.80 15.17
N ASP A 87 -24.10 11.11 14.19
CA ASP A 87 -25.52 11.15 13.81
C ASP A 87 -25.87 9.84 13.08
N ASP A 88 -27.11 9.67 12.61
CA ASP A 88 -27.60 8.44 11.97
C ASP A 88 -26.85 8.01 10.68
N HIS A 89 -26.02 8.89 10.11
CA HIS A 89 -25.28 8.67 8.88
C HIS A 89 -23.77 8.88 9.03
N THR A 90 -23.28 9.28 10.20
CA THR A 90 -21.91 9.74 10.36
C THR A 90 -21.26 9.09 11.57
N VAL A 91 -20.08 8.52 11.36
CA VAL A 91 -19.21 8.01 12.44
C VAL A 91 -17.83 8.64 12.37
N LYS A 92 -17.19 8.72 13.53
CA LYS A 92 -15.76 9.02 13.66
C LYS A 92 -15.03 7.83 14.26
N GLU A 93 -13.88 7.55 13.70
CA GLU A 93 -12.96 6.50 14.14
C GLU A 93 -11.66 7.15 14.63
N THR A 94 -11.12 6.62 15.72
CA THR A 94 -9.81 7.01 16.24
C THR A 94 -9.07 5.77 16.72
N ASP A 95 -7.90 5.51 16.13
CA ASP A 95 -7.03 4.42 16.54
C ASP A 95 -5.80 4.96 17.25
N LYS A 96 -5.32 4.21 18.24
CA LYS A 96 -4.10 4.57 18.98
C LYS A 96 -3.11 3.43 19.06
N LYS A 97 -1.82 3.76 18.96
CA LYS A 97 -0.70 2.87 19.24
C LYS A 97 0.12 3.45 20.40
N GLY A 98 0.33 2.66 21.45
CA GLY A 98 1.03 3.12 22.66
C GLY A 98 0.42 4.39 23.27
N GLY A 99 -0.91 4.52 23.20
CA GLY A 99 -1.66 5.68 23.69
C GLY A 99 -1.62 6.93 22.81
N LYS A 100 -0.90 6.91 21.68
CA LYS A 100 -0.86 8.02 20.71
C LYS A 100 -1.84 7.77 19.57
N VAL A 101 -2.59 8.79 19.18
CA VAL A 101 -3.45 8.74 17.99
C VAL A 101 -2.60 8.48 16.77
N VAL A 102 -2.93 7.40 16.06
CA VAL A 102 -2.28 7.02 14.81
C VAL A 102 -3.23 7.10 13.62
N VAL A 103 -4.52 6.84 13.80
CA VAL A 103 -5.54 7.00 12.75
C VAL A 103 -6.66 7.89 13.25
N THR A 104 -7.15 8.75 12.37
CA THR A 104 -8.47 9.38 12.51
C THR A 104 -9.20 9.25 11.17
N ALA A 105 -10.46 8.82 11.21
CA ALA A 105 -11.31 8.79 10.03
C ALA A 105 -12.71 9.32 10.34
N THR A 106 -13.33 10.00 9.38
CA THR A 106 -14.76 10.34 9.43
C THR A 106 -15.44 9.68 8.25
N THR A 107 -16.43 8.83 8.51
CA THR A 107 -17.23 8.19 7.45
C THR A 107 -18.64 8.74 7.48
N LYS A 108 -19.12 9.22 6.33
CA LYS A 108 -20.45 9.75 6.12
C LYS A 108 -21.19 8.97 5.04
N VAL A 109 -22.31 8.35 5.41
CA VAL A 109 -23.21 7.63 4.51
C VAL A 109 -24.15 8.63 3.83
N SER A 110 -24.42 8.44 2.54
CA SER A 110 -25.39 9.22 1.78
C SER A 110 -26.80 9.03 2.32
N ALA A 111 -27.68 10.01 2.11
CA ALA A 111 -29.07 9.96 2.58
C ALA A 111 -29.87 8.77 2.01
N ASP A 112 -29.50 8.26 0.83
CA ASP A 112 -30.13 7.07 0.23
C ASP A 112 -29.51 5.75 0.73
N GLY A 113 -28.47 5.82 1.56
CA GLY A 113 -27.75 4.69 2.14
C GLY A 113 -26.87 3.93 1.16
N LYS A 114 -26.68 4.40 -0.07
CA LYS A 114 -26.01 3.62 -1.14
C LYS A 114 -24.52 3.91 -1.29
N THR A 115 -24.07 5.07 -0.83
CA THR A 115 -22.64 5.44 -0.86
C THR A 115 -22.19 5.90 0.51
N ALA A 116 -20.90 5.79 0.78
CA ALA A 116 -20.30 6.37 1.97
C ALA A 116 -18.97 7.03 1.60
N HIS A 117 -18.75 8.26 2.07
CA HIS A 117 -17.50 8.98 1.89
C HIS A 117 -16.67 8.87 3.16
N VAL A 118 -15.38 8.62 3.04
CA VAL A 118 -14.45 8.60 4.16
C VAL A 118 -13.32 9.61 3.93
N ASP A 119 -13.03 10.42 4.93
CA ASP A 119 -11.82 11.24 5.02
C ASP A 119 -10.94 10.69 6.14
N PHE A 120 -9.62 10.58 5.91
CA PHE A 120 -8.71 10.00 6.89
C PHE A 120 -7.34 10.68 6.98
N THR A 121 -6.72 10.46 8.14
CA THR A 121 -5.30 10.70 8.40
C THR A 121 -4.74 9.47 9.08
N ASP A 122 -3.66 8.92 8.55
CA ASP A 122 -3.04 7.67 8.99
C ASP A 122 -1.52 7.85 9.20
N SER A 123 -1.09 7.63 10.43
CA SER A 123 0.31 7.57 10.86
C SER A 123 0.72 6.21 11.44
N SER A 124 -0.15 5.20 11.32
CA SER A 124 0.03 3.87 11.89
C SER A 124 1.14 3.07 11.21
N ASN A 125 1.45 3.40 9.95
CA ASN A 125 2.52 2.80 9.17
C ASN A 125 3.46 3.88 8.57
N THR A 126 3.87 4.86 9.37
CA THR A 126 4.88 5.85 8.93
C THR A 126 5.71 6.33 10.11
N ASN A 127 6.98 6.59 9.87
CA ASN A 127 7.87 7.29 10.80
C ASN A 127 8.12 8.76 10.40
N SER A 128 7.34 9.23 9.42
CA SER A 128 7.38 10.56 8.80
C SER A 128 6.02 11.24 8.96
N ALA A 129 5.71 12.23 8.12
CA ALA A 129 4.39 12.83 8.06
C ALA A 129 3.28 11.77 7.84
N PRO A 130 2.08 11.96 8.43
CA PRO A 130 0.94 11.11 8.17
C PRO A 130 0.59 11.05 6.68
N VAL A 131 -0.01 9.95 6.25
CA VAL A 131 -0.71 9.87 4.97
C VAL A 131 -2.13 10.39 5.18
N THR A 132 -2.58 11.28 4.31
CA THR A 132 -3.96 11.77 4.30
C THR A 132 -4.66 11.35 3.03
N GLY A 133 -5.97 11.25 3.06
CA GLY A 133 -6.73 10.88 1.89
C GLY A 133 -8.22 10.86 2.11
N SER A 134 -8.96 10.58 1.03
CA SER A 134 -10.37 10.27 1.10
C SER A 134 -10.74 9.16 0.13
N GLY A 135 -11.99 8.69 0.18
CA GLY A 135 -12.49 7.69 -0.75
C GLY A 135 -13.98 7.46 -0.61
N ASP A 136 -14.58 6.91 -1.65
CA ASP A 136 -15.99 6.54 -1.69
C ASP A 136 -16.17 5.03 -1.66
N MET A 137 -17.11 4.58 -0.85
CA MET A 137 -17.59 3.21 -0.81
C MET A 137 -18.99 3.11 -1.42
N LYS A 138 -19.28 1.95 -2.00
CA LYS A 138 -20.60 1.60 -2.52
C LYS A 138 -21.18 0.44 -1.71
N GLN A 139 -22.45 0.58 -1.34
CA GLN A 139 -23.16 -0.47 -0.63
C GLN A 139 -23.46 -1.65 -1.58
N VAL A 140 -23.09 -2.85 -1.14
CA VAL A 140 -23.43 -4.12 -1.78
C VAL A 140 -24.69 -4.71 -1.16
N ALA A 141 -24.80 -4.66 0.17
CA ALA A 141 -25.96 -5.14 0.91
C ALA A 141 -26.22 -4.26 2.12
N LYS A 142 -27.50 -4.02 2.43
CA LYS A 142 -27.92 -3.27 3.62
C LYS A 142 -27.63 -4.07 4.90
N GLY A 143 -27.38 -3.36 5.99
CA GLY A 143 -27.31 -3.94 7.32
C GLY A 143 -28.67 -4.42 7.85
N PRO A 144 -28.70 -5.01 9.05
CA PRO A 144 -29.93 -5.43 9.71
C PRO A 144 -30.94 -4.28 9.86
N THR A 145 -32.23 -4.60 9.84
CA THR A 145 -33.28 -3.59 10.09
C THR A 145 -33.07 -2.93 11.46
N GLY A 146 -33.14 -1.60 11.51
CA GLY A 146 -32.93 -0.81 12.72
C GLY A 146 -31.47 -0.59 13.13
N SER A 147 -30.51 -1.05 12.32
CA SER A 147 -29.09 -0.70 12.50
C SER A 147 -28.77 0.69 11.93
N HIS A 148 -27.67 1.30 12.40
CA HIS A 148 -27.15 2.56 11.88
C HIS A 148 -26.83 2.47 10.37
N ALA A 149 -26.90 3.57 9.62
CA ALA A 149 -26.76 3.59 8.15
C ALA A 149 -25.42 3.04 7.63
N LEU A 150 -24.37 3.10 8.45
CA LEU A 150 -23.06 2.48 8.17
C LEU A 150 -23.13 0.95 8.07
N SER A 151 -24.12 0.32 8.69
CA SER A 151 -24.22 -1.13 8.71
C SER A 151 -24.54 -1.68 7.33
N GLY A 152 -23.77 -2.66 6.89
CA GLY A 152 -23.92 -3.27 5.59
C GLY A 152 -22.64 -3.91 5.08
N SER A 153 -22.72 -4.34 3.83
CA SER A 153 -21.58 -4.80 3.05
C SER A 153 -21.16 -3.69 2.09
N TRP A 154 -19.89 -3.31 2.11
CA TRP A 154 -19.37 -2.15 1.37
C TRP A 154 -18.16 -2.53 0.52
N VAL A 155 -18.07 -2.00 -0.70
CA VAL A 155 -16.86 -2.09 -1.53
C VAL A 155 -16.29 -0.69 -1.72
N MET A 156 -14.97 -0.55 -1.60
CA MET A 156 -14.29 0.71 -1.93
C MET A 156 -14.37 0.92 -3.44
N ALA A 157 -14.93 2.05 -3.88
CA ALA A 157 -15.10 2.38 -5.28
C ALA A 157 -13.90 3.16 -5.84
N ASN A 158 -13.33 4.07 -5.04
CA ASN A 158 -12.18 4.90 -5.40
C ASN A 158 -11.36 5.28 -4.15
N MET A 159 -10.21 5.88 -4.38
CA MET A 159 -9.44 6.62 -3.38
C MET A 159 -8.97 7.92 -4.02
N ASP A 160 -9.19 9.03 -3.34
CA ASP A 160 -8.96 10.38 -3.82
C ASP A 160 -8.08 11.16 -2.85
N ASN A 161 -7.44 12.21 -3.33
CA ASN A 161 -6.66 13.15 -2.50
C ASN A 161 -5.59 12.50 -1.63
N ILE A 162 -5.06 11.35 -2.04
CA ILE A 162 -3.99 10.67 -1.30
C ILE A 162 -2.74 11.54 -1.32
N SER A 163 -2.19 11.82 -0.15
CA SER A 163 -0.97 12.62 -0.02
C SER A 163 0.20 11.96 -0.72
N GLU A 164 1.08 12.77 -1.30
CA GLU A 164 2.13 12.29 -2.20
C GLU A 164 3.11 11.31 -1.53
N ASN A 165 3.39 11.49 -0.24
CA ASN A 165 4.21 10.55 0.54
C ASN A 165 3.62 9.14 0.61
N GLY A 166 2.30 8.97 0.47
CA GLY A 166 1.60 7.69 0.50
C GLY A 166 1.52 6.96 -0.84
N ILE A 167 1.92 7.60 -1.95
CA ILE A 167 1.81 7.04 -3.31
C ILE A 167 3.13 6.99 -4.06
N LEU A 168 4.25 7.23 -3.38
CA LEU A 168 5.59 7.19 -3.94
C LEU A 168 6.39 6.03 -3.35
N PHE A 169 7.15 5.37 -4.22
CA PHE A 169 8.19 4.41 -3.84
C PHE A 169 9.35 4.49 -4.82
N THR A 170 10.55 4.17 -4.35
CA THR A 170 11.77 4.22 -5.15
C THR A 170 12.44 2.87 -5.15
N TYR A 171 12.80 2.39 -6.33
CA TYR A 171 13.66 1.23 -6.49
C TYR A 171 15.05 1.64 -6.95
N LYS A 172 16.06 0.95 -6.44
CA LYS A 172 17.45 1.09 -6.88
C LYS A 172 18.14 -0.26 -6.89
N ASN A 173 18.74 -0.63 -8.00
CA ASN A 173 19.56 -1.81 -8.14
C ASN A 173 21.04 -1.43 -8.08
N ALA A 174 21.76 -2.02 -7.13
CA ALA A 174 23.21 -1.82 -6.99
C ALA A 174 23.85 -3.10 -6.45
N GLY A 175 24.97 -3.53 -7.03
CA GLY A 175 25.72 -4.67 -6.52
C GLY A 175 24.94 -6.01 -6.48
N GLY A 176 23.93 -6.18 -7.34
CA GLY A 176 23.07 -7.37 -7.34
C GLY A 176 21.97 -7.38 -6.27
N MET A 177 21.80 -6.27 -5.54
CA MET A 177 20.74 -6.07 -4.56
C MET A 177 19.72 -5.06 -5.11
N LEU A 178 18.44 -5.37 -4.94
CA LEU A 178 17.33 -4.45 -5.13
C LEU A 178 17.04 -3.77 -3.78
N SER A 179 17.09 -2.45 -3.76
CA SER A 179 16.62 -1.63 -2.64
C SER A 179 15.28 -1.00 -2.99
N MET A 180 14.36 -0.99 -2.02
CA MET A 180 13.09 -0.28 -2.06
C MET A 180 13.03 0.69 -0.89
N THR A 181 12.55 1.91 -1.12
CA THR A 181 12.26 2.89 -0.07
C THR A 181 10.97 3.64 -0.35
N THR A 182 10.23 4.02 0.69
CA THR A 182 9.08 4.94 0.61
C THR A 182 9.34 6.23 1.41
N PRO A 183 8.68 7.36 1.08
CA PRO A 183 8.76 8.58 1.89
C PRO A 183 8.18 8.45 3.31
N THR A 184 7.36 7.44 3.54
CA THR A 184 6.80 7.06 4.85
C THR A 184 7.76 6.23 5.71
N GLY A 185 8.92 5.85 5.15
CA GLY A 185 10.03 5.24 5.88
C GLY A 185 10.10 3.72 5.82
N GLN A 186 9.26 3.07 5.00
CA GLN A 186 9.42 1.65 4.70
C GLN A 186 10.63 1.44 3.80
N SER A 187 11.35 0.35 4.03
CA SER A 187 12.48 -0.02 3.19
C SER A 187 12.87 -1.48 3.29
N TYR A 188 13.53 -1.97 2.24
CA TYR A 188 14.30 -3.20 2.27
C TYR A 188 15.48 -3.14 1.30
N GLU A 189 16.40 -4.09 1.47
CA GLU A 189 17.46 -4.39 0.52
C GLU A 189 17.53 -5.92 0.39
N VAL A 190 17.34 -6.44 -0.81
CA VAL A 190 17.11 -7.88 -1.04
C VAL A 190 17.73 -8.35 -2.34
N LYS A 191 18.15 -9.63 -2.39
CA LYS A 191 18.48 -10.29 -3.65
C LYS A 191 17.20 -10.64 -4.40
N THR A 192 17.20 -10.52 -5.72
CA THR A 192 16.04 -10.88 -6.53
C THR A 192 15.96 -12.37 -6.91
N ASP A 193 16.68 -13.23 -6.17
CA ASP A 193 16.73 -14.69 -6.37
C ASP A 193 15.70 -15.47 -5.52
N GLY A 194 14.90 -14.76 -4.71
CA GLY A 194 13.93 -15.34 -3.78
C GLY A 194 14.48 -15.57 -2.37
N THR A 195 15.72 -15.16 -2.08
CA THR A 195 16.27 -15.18 -0.71
C THR A 195 15.51 -14.19 0.17
N GLU A 196 15.16 -14.61 1.38
CA GLU A 196 14.47 -13.77 2.35
C GLU A 196 15.40 -12.73 2.99
N ALA A 197 14.92 -11.51 3.14
CA ALA A 197 15.61 -10.40 3.78
C ALA A 197 14.69 -9.65 4.75
N PRO A 198 15.23 -8.92 5.74
CA PRO A 198 14.43 -8.11 6.64
C PRO A 198 13.72 -6.97 5.92
N PHE A 199 12.46 -6.73 6.29
CA PHE A 199 11.72 -5.52 5.95
C PHE A 199 11.80 -4.53 7.13
N LYS A 200 11.91 -3.23 6.85
CA LYS A 200 12.08 -2.19 7.89
C LYS A 200 11.00 -1.12 7.75
N GLY A 201 10.60 -0.55 8.88
CA GLY A 201 9.70 0.61 8.92
C GLY A 201 8.21 0.28 8.81
N ASP A 202 7.82 -1.00 8.82
CA ASP A 202 6.41 -1.43 8.83
C ASP A 202 6.12 -2.28 10.07
N PRO A 203 5.18 -1.89 10.94
CA PRO A 203 4.80 -2.68 12.13
C PRO A 203 4.23 -4.07 11.84
N GLY A 204 3.71 -4.27 10.63
CA GLY A 204 3.05 -5.49 10.20
C GLY A 204 3.83 -6.31 9.18
N ILE A 205 5.05 -5.95 8.79
CA ILE A 205 5.90 -6.76 7.90
C ILE A 205 7.25 -6.98 8.55
N THR A 206 7.66 -8.24 8.67
CA THR A 206 8.95 -8.62 9.28
C THR A 206 10.01 -8.90 8.24
N SER A 207 9.62 -9.46 7.09
CA SER A 207 10.55 -9.90 6.06
C SER A 207 9.91 -9.94 4.68
N VAL A 208 10.76 -9.95 3.67
CA VAL A 208 10.40 -9.91 2.26
C VAL A 208 11.26 -10.88 1.46
N MET A 209 10.68 -11.46 0.41
CA MET A 209 11.41 -12.17 -0.63
C MET A 209 11.05 -11.53 -1.97
N VAL A 210 12.03 -11.32 -2.84
CA VAL A 210 11.79 -10.85 -4.21
C VAL A 210 12.36 -11.86 -5.19
N LYS A 211 11.55 -12.28 -6.16
CA LYS A 211 11.98 -13.13 -7.27
C LYS A 211 11.80 -12.40 -8.59
N GLN A 212 12.88 -12.24 -9.33
CA GLN A 212 12.84 -11.68 -10.67
C GLN A 212 12.39 -12.72 -11.69
N MET A 213 11.42 -12.34 -12.52
CA MET A 213 10.79 -13.17 -13.54
C MET A 213 11.02 -12.53 -14.92
N GLY A 214 12.20 -12.77 -15.50
CA GLY A 214 12.61 -12.11 -16.74
C GLY A 214 13.13 -10.68 -16.50
N LYS A 215 13.14 -9.84 -17.55
CA LYS A 215 13.80 -8.51 -17.48
C LYS A 215 12.96 -7.40 -16.86
N SER A 216 11.64 -7.55 -16.84
CA SER A 216 10.72 -6.46 -16.46
C SER A 216 9.68 -6.86 -15.44
N THR A 217 9.74 -8.07 -14.87
CA THR A 217 8.78 -8.51 -13.84
C THR A 217 9.50 -8.98 -12.58
N ILE A 218 9.00 -8.55 -11.43
CA ILE A 218 9.36 -9.09 -10.11
C ILE A 218 8.10 -9.58 -9.41
N VAL A 219 8.27 -10.58 -8.55
CA VAL A 219 7.27 -11.02 -7.58
C VAL A 219 7.87 -10.86 -6.20
N GLU A 220 7.25 -9.98 -5.42
CA GLU A 220 7.56 -9.71 -4.02
C GLU A 220 6.58 -10.49 -3.12
N THR A 221 7.08 -11.01 -2.01
CA THR A 221 6.29 -11.78 -1.04
C THR A 221 6.62 -11.27 0.35
N ASP A 222 5.64 -10.60 0.95
CA ASP A 222 5.76 -10.03 2.28
C ASP A 222 5.30 -11.01 3.33
N LYS A 223 6.03 -11.03 4.44
CA LYS A 223 5.79 -11.93 5.56
C LYS A 223 5.67 -11.18 6.87
N ARG A 224 4.87 -11.75 7.77
CA ARG A 224 4.81 -11.40 9.19
C ARG A 224 5.08 -12.66 10.00
N ASP A 225 6.14 -12.63 10.79
CA ASP A 225 6.55 -13.75 11.65
C ASP A 225 6.67 -15.07 10.86
N GLY A 226 7.28 -14.99 9.67
CA GLY A 226 7.47 -16.11 8.75
C GLY A 226 6.24 -16.54 7.93
N LYS A 227 5.05 -15.99 8.21
CA LYS A 227 3.82 -16.28 7.45
C LYS A 227 3.64 -15.28 6.32
N VAL A 228 3.30 -15.78 5.13
CA VAL A 228 3.00 -14.91 3.97
C VAL A 228 1.71 -14.13 4.23
N ILE A 229 1.78 -12.80 4.09
CA ILE A 229 0.65 -11.89 4.27
C ILE A 229 0.28 -11.15 2.99
N ALA A 230 1.21 -10.97 2.06
CA ALA A 230 0.93 -10.40 0.75
C ALA A 230 1.85 -10.97 -0.34
N VAL A 231 1.35 -10.97 -1.57
CA VAL A 231 2.14 -11.24 -2.78
C VAL A 231 1.89 -10.11 -3.76
N ILE A 232 2.97 -9.48 -4.21
CA ILE A 232 2.92 -8.33 -5.12
C ILE A 232 3.64 -8.71 -6.39
N LYS A 233 2.98 -8.56 -7.54
CA LYS A 233 3.61 -8.75 -8.84
C LYS A 233 3.67 -7.40 -9.55
N SER A 234 4.88 -7.01 -9.93
CA SER A 234 5.15 -5.74 -10.58
C SER A 234 5.77 -5.97 -11.94
N THR A 235 5.15 -5.45 -13.00
CA THR A 235 5.62 -5.58 -14.39
C THR A 235 5.83 -4.19 -14.99
N VAL A 236 7.08 -3.86 -15.31
CA VAL A 236 7.45 -2.61 -15.99
C VAL A 236 7.17 -2.72 -17.48
N SER A 237 6.58 -1.67 -18.06
CA SER A 237 6.31 -1.55 -19.49
C SER A 237 7.59 -1.57 -20.33
N ALA A 238 7.47 -1.91 -21.61
CA ALA A 238 8.63 -1.99 -22.51
C ALA A 238 9.35 -0.64 -22.70
N ASP A 239 8.63 0.48 -22.58
CA ASP A 239 9.20 1.83 -22.63
C ASP A 239 9.76 2.31 -21.28
N GLY A 240 9.61 1.52 -20.21
CA GLY A 240 10.11 1.81 -18.87
C GLY A 240 9.38 2.94 -18.15
N LYS A 241 8.22 3.40 -18.65
CA LYS A 241 7.51 4.57 -18.10
C LYS A 241 6.39 4.21 -17.12
N SER A 242 5.82 3.02 -17.21
CA SER A 242 4.77 2.55 -16.31
C SER A 242 5.07 1.18 -15.72
N MET A 243 4.46 0.90 -14.59
CA MET A 243 4.53 -0.38 -13.89
C MET A 243 3.12 -0.82 -13.53
N ASP A 244 2.68 -1.94 -14.10
CA ASP A 244 1.45 -2.60 -13.68
C ASP A 244 1.74 -3.41 -12.42
N VAL A 245 0.94 -3.20 -11.37
CA VAL A 245 1.09 -3.88 -10.09
C VAL A 245 -0.20 -4.60 -9.72
N THR A 246 -0.10 -5.87 -9.35
CA THR A 246 -1.19 -6.61 -8.69
C THR A 246 -0.76 -6.95 -7.27
N TYR A 247 -1.62 -6.61 -6.30
CA TYR A 247 -1.41 -6.86 -4.88
C TYR A 247 -2.44 -7.88 -4.39
N ASP A 248 -1.96 -9.00 -3.86
CA ASP A 248 -2.75 -10.10 -3.35
C ASP A 248 -2.58 -10.18 -1.83
N ASN A 249 -3.57 -9.66 -1.10
CA ASN A 249 -3.64 -9.67 0.35
C ASN A 249 -4.11 -11.04 0.84
N LYS A 250 -3.20 -11.79 1.47
CA LYS A 250 -3.48 -13.13 2.01
C LYS A 250 -4.22 -13.11 3.33
N LEU A 251 -4.16 -12.01 4.09
CA LEU A 251 -4.87 -11.90 5.36
C LEU A 251 -6.39 -11.79 5.16
N GLN A 252 -6.81 -11.03 4.15
CA GLN A 252 -8.24 -10.77 3.89
C GLN A 252 -8.77 -11.50 2.65
N ASP A 253 -7.90 -12.21 1.92
CA ASP A 253 -8.21 -12.84 0.64
C ASP A 253 -8.85 -11.81 -0.32
N ARG A 254 -8.07 -10.76 -0.59
CA ARG A 254 -8.45 -9.61 -1.42
C ARG A 254 -7.35 -9.32 -2.43
N THR A 255 -7.75 -9.01 -3.66
CA THR A 255 -6.81 -8.54 -4.68
C THR A 255 -7.16 -7.11 -5.08
N MET A 256 -6.14 -6.30 -5.31
CA MET A 256 -6.23 -5.00 -5.98
C MET A 256 -5.14 -4.89 -7.05
N SER A 257 -5.28 -3.92 -7.94
CA SER A 257 -4.22 -3.58 -8.90
C SER A 257 -4.12 -2.09 -9.09
N TYR A 258 -2.97 -1.62 -9.55
CA TYR A 258 -2.77 -0.22 -9.90
C TYR A 258 -1.67 -0.10 -10.95
N VAL A 259 -1.58 1.09 -11.54
CA VAL A 259 -0.45 1.46 -12.40
C VAL A 259 0.36 2.50 -11.65
N ALA A 260 1.69 2.34 -11.63
CA ALA A 260 2.60 3.38 -11.19
C ALA A 260 3.34 3.98 -12.40
N VAL A 261 3.61 5.28 -12.35
CA VAL A 261 4.28 6.05 -13.40
C VAL A 261 5.64 6.50 -12.90
N LYS A 262 6.68 6.28 -13.70
CA LYS A 262 8.04 6.72 -13.38
C LYS A 262 8.10 8.26 -13.36
N GLN A 263 8.72 8.81 -12.33
CA GLN A 263 8.90 10.26 -12.13
C GLN A 263 10.19 10.77 -12.79
#